data_AF-A0A4S2GCL0-F1
#
_entry.id   AF-A0A4S2GCL0-F1
#
_cell.length_a   1.000
_cell.length_b   1.000
_cell.length_c   1.000
_cell.angle_alpha   90.00
_cell.angle_beta   90.00
_cell.angle_gamma   90.00
#
_symmetry.space_group_name_H-M   'P 1'
#
loop_
_entity.id
_entity.type
_entity.pdbx_description
1 polymer ?
#
loop_
_entity_poly.entity_id
_entity_poly.type
_entity_poly.pdbx_seq_one_letter_code
_entity_poly.pdbx_strand_id
1 'polypeptide(L)'
;MKAFIISFGDSDKYSVHFDGSLEEFEKSSEFKRIKDAVYDYVKEKLPAAKCEAVLTPHVEEPEGSEWGYPGLDTINLEKLKKDALRQIQVKMSSTKLDSNAAFSA
;
A
#
# COMPACT_ATOMS: atom_id res chain seq x y z
N MET A 1 -13.00 20.35 3.19
CA MET A 1 -11.88 19.60 2.59
C MET A 1 -12.25 18.15 2.72
N LYS A 2 -12.20 17.37 1.64
CA LYS A 2 -12.42 15.92 1.71
C LYS A 2 -11.07 15.22 1.84
N ALA A 3 -11.05 14.11 2.54
CA ALA A 3 -9.92 13.19 2.55
C ALA A 3 -10.35 11.80 2.10
N PHE A 4 -9.41 11.07 1.53
CA PHE A 4 -9.53 9.65 1.23
C PHE A 4 -8.53 8.89 2.08
N ILE A 5 -8.94 7.70 2.53
CA ILE A 5 -8.04 6.81 3.25
C ILE A 5 -7.46 5.82 2.25
N ILE A 6 -6.14 5.70 2.26
CA ILE A 6 -5.40 4.79 1.38
C ILE A 6 -4.64 3.75 2.18
N SER A 7 -4.55 2.54 1.64
CA SER A 7 -3.62 1.49 2.09
C SER A 7 -3.17 0.64 0.91
N PHE A 8 -2.07 -0.10 1.08
CA PHE A 8 -1.54 -1.05 0.10
C PHE A 8 -1.40 -2.41 0.77
N GLY A 9 -2.26 -3.36 0.37
CA GLY A 9 -2.38 -4.65 1.05
C GLY A 9 -2.75 -4.48 2.52
N ASP A 10 -1.93 -5.06 3.41
CA ASP A 10 -2.08 -5.01 4.87
C ASP A 10 -1.25 -3.88 5.50
N SER A 11 -0.96 -2.81 4.75
CA SER A 11 -0.21 -1.66 5.29
C SER A 11 -1.07 -0.84 6.24
N ASP A 12 -0.40 0.03 7.00
CA ASP A 12 -1.07 1.13 7.69
C ASP A 12 -1.90 1.97 6.70
N LYS A 13 -2.97 2.55 7.24
CA LYS A 13 -3.90 3.44 6.55
C LYS A 13 -3.46 4.90 6.71
N TYR A 14 -3.54 5.67 5.63
CA TYR A 14 -3.13 7.07 5.59
C TYR A 14 -4.21 7.94 4.96
N SER A 15 -4.37 9.19 5.43
CA SER A 15 -5.30 10.16 4.87
C SER A 15 -4.63 11.02 3.78
N VAL A 16 -5.33 11.22 2.68
CA VAL A 16 -4.91 12.10 1.56
C VAL A 16 -6.02 13.10 1.30
N HIS A 17 -5.70 14.39 1.41
CA HIS A 17 -6.68 15.44 1.11
C HIS A 17 -6.86 15.58 -0.40
N PHE A 18 -8.10 15.49 -0.87
CA PHE A 18 -8.41 15.70 -2.28
C PHE A 18 -9.84 16.26 -2.40
N ASP A 19 -9.96 17.42 -3.04
CA ASP A 19 -11.25 18.10 -3.20
C ASP A 19 -11.99 17.58 -4.44
N GLY A 20 -12.47 16.34 -4.37
CA GLY A 20 -13.25 15.69 -5.42
C GLY A 20 -14.03 14.46 -4.93
N SER A 21 -14.55 13.68 -5.87
CA SER A 21 -15.15 12.37 -5.61
C SER A 21 -14.10 11.26 -5.54
N LEU A 22 -14.46 10.10 -4.98
CA LEU A 22 -13.62 8.91 -4.98
C LEU A 22 -13.14 8.53 -6.40
N GLU A 23 -14.05 8.56 -7.38
CA GLU A 23 -13.72 8.23 -8.77
C GLU A 23 -12.70 9.22 -9.38
N GLU A 24 -12.83 10.50 -9.06
CA GLU A 24 -11.87 11.53 -9.49
C GLU A 24 -10.52 11.35 -8.79
N PHE A 25 -10.51 10.97 -7.51
CA PHE A 25 -9.29 10.69 -6.77
C PHE A 25 -8.56 9.48 -7.34
N GLU A 26 -9.25 8.38 -7.61
CA GLU A 26 -8.67 7.18 -8.23
C GLU A 26 -8.09 7.42 -9.64
N LYS A 27 -8.61 8.43 -10.35
CA LYS A 27 -8.11 8.87 -11.65
C LYS A 27 -7.11 10.03 -11.56
N SER A 28 -6.85 10.55 -10.37
CA SER A 28 -6.02 11.72 -10.15
C SER A 28 -4.53 11.42 -10.40
N SER A 29 -3.79 12.47 -10.78
CA SER A 29 -2.33 12.41 -10.87
C SER A 29 -1.67 12.19 -9.51
N GLU A 30 -2.33 12.62 -8.42
CA GLU A 30 -1.85 12.40 -7.05
C GLU A 30 -1.90 10.94 -6.66
N PHE A 31 -3.05 10.27 -6.83
CA PHE A 31 -3.15 8.84 -6.55
C PHE A 31 -2.22 8.02 -7.44
N LYS A 32 -2.11 8.37 -8.72
CA LYS A 32 -1.14 7.76 -9.63
C LYS A 32 0.30 7.91 -9.11
N ARG A 33 0.69 9.11 -8.69
CA ARG A 33 2.03 9.38 -8.12
C ARG A 33 2.30 8.54 -6.87
N ILE A 34 1.30 8.38 -5.99
CA ILE A 34 1.43 7.55 -4.79
C ILE A 34 1.64 6.09 -5.17
N LYS A 35 0.81 5.55 -6.09
CA LYS A 35 0.95 4.18 -6.60
C LYS A 35 2.32 3.95 -7.22
N ASP A 36 2.73 4.83 -8.13
CA ASP A 36 4.02 4.71 -8.84
C ASP A 36 5.17 4.76 -7.83
N ALA A 37 5.14 5.67 -6.85
CA ALA A 37 6.19 5.77 -5.83
C ALA A 37 6.32 4.52 -4.95
N VAL A 38 5.22 3.88 -4.57
CA VAL A 38 5.25 2.63 -3.79
C VAL A 38 5.73 1.47 -4.68
N TYR A 39 5.20 1.39 -5.90
CA TYR A 39 5.49 0.31 -6.84
C TYR A 39 6.95 0.32 -7.31
N ASP A 40 7.48 1.49 -7.67
CA ASP A 40 8.87 1.65 -8.09
C ASP A 40 9.84 1.28 -6.96
N TYR A 41 9.58 1.75 -5.73
CA TYR A 41 10.39 1.40 -4.57
C TYR A 41 10.47 -0.11 -4.33
N VAL A 42 9.34 -0.81 -4.46
CA VAL A 42 9.30 -2.26 -4.27
C VAL A 42 9.99 -2.99 -5.43
N LYS A 43 9.75 -2.56 -6.68
CA LYS A 43 10.36 -3.14 -7.88
C LYS A 43 11.88 -3.04 -7.90
N GLU A 44 12.44 -1.96 -7.34
CA GLU A 44 13.90 -1.84 -7.16
C GLU A 44 14.48 -2.92 -6.24
N LYS A 45 13.67 -3.49 -5.35
CA LYS A 45 14.11 -4.48 -4.36
C LYS A 45 13.67 -5.91 -4.71
N LEU A 46 12.61 -6.08 -5.48
CA LEU A 46 11.98 -7.37 -5.75
C LEU A 46 11.50 -7.51 -7.21
N PRO A 47 11.46 -8.73 -7.76
CA PRO A 47 10.92 -8.97 -9.11
C PRO A 47 9.46 -8.55 -9.24
N ALA A 48 9.12 -7.84 -10.33
CA ALA A 48 7.80 -7.28 -10.60
C ALA A 48 6.64 -8.29 -10.46
N ALA A 49 6.84 -9.53 -10.93
CA ALA A 49 5.84 -10.61 -10.88
C ALA A 49 5.38 -10.96 -9.45
N LYS A 50 6.17 -10.60 -8.42
CA LYS A 50 5.84 -10.85 -7.01
C LYS A 50 5.20 -9.65 -6.31
N CYS A 51 5.09 -8.51 -7.00
CA CYS A 51 4.66 -7.25 -6.43
C CYS A 51 3.16 -7.02 -6.61
N GLU A 52 2.56 -7.50 -7.69
CA GLU A 52 1.16 -7.20 -8.07
C GLU A 52 0.14 -7.63 -7.02
N ALA A 53 0.31 -8.80 -6.39
CA ALA A 53 -0.66 -9.32 -5.42
C ALA A 53 -0.64 -8.61 -4.05
N VAL A 54 0.38 -7.79 -3.76
CA VAL A 54 0.54 -7.12 -2.46
C VAL A 54 0.40 -5.60 -2.57
N LEU A 55 0.54 -5.06 -3.78
CA LEU A 55 0.49 -3.62 -4.04
C LEU A 55 -0.85 -3.14 -4.58
N THR A 56 -1.91 -3.95 -4.49
CA THR A 56 -3.25 -3.48 -4.78
C THR A 56 -3.62 -2.38 -3.78
N PRO A 57 -3.77 -1.13 -4.22
CA PRO A 57 -4.18 -0.06 -3.34
C PRO A 57 -5.66 -0.22 -3.01
N HIS A 58 -6.02 0.02 -1.76
CA HIS A 58 -7.41 0.21 -1.34
C HIS A 58 -7.61 1.69 -1.05
N VAL A 59 -8.66 2.27 -1.62
CA VAL A 59 -9.14 3.61 -1.30
C VAL A 59 -10.53 3.51 -0.70
N GLU A 60 -10.80 4.25 0.36
CA GLU A 60 -12.12 4.36 0.98
C GLU A 60 -12.43 5.83 1.35
N GLU A 61 -13.72 6.19 1.30
CA GLU A 61 -14.19 7.44 1.89
C GLU A 61 -14.31 7.27 3.41
N PRO A 62 -13.86 8.24 4.23
CA PRO A 62 -14.01 8.14 5.66
C PRO A 62 -15.49 8.22 6.04
N GLU A 63 -16.01 7.21 6.74
CA GLU A 63 -17.39 7.19 7.26
C GLU A 63 -17.64 8.21 8.39
N GLY A 64 -16.63 8.99 8.77
CA GLY A 64 -16.69 9.96 9.85
C GLY A 64 -15.49 10.92 9.86
N SER A 65 -15.10 11.38 11.04
CA SER A 65 -13.95 12.29 11.18
C SER A 65 -12.65 11.60 10.77
N GLU A 66 -11.93 12.18 9.80
CA GLU A 66 -10.59 11.78 9.31
C GLU A 66 -9.48 11.73 10.37
N TRP A 67 -9.80 12.09 11.61
CA TRP A 67 -8.90 12.35 12.75
C TRP A 67 -8.18 11.11 13.30
N GLY A 68 -8.50 9.91 12.80
CA GLY A 68 -7.84 8.67 13.19
C GLY A 68 -6.63 8.29 12.34
N TYR A 69 -6.47 8.90 11.16
CA TYR A 69 -5.46 8.47 10.18
C TYR A 69 -4.38 9.52 9.97
N PRO A 70 -3.09 9.14 10.02
CA PRO A 70 -2.01 10.05 9.73
C PRO A 70 -2.05 10.51 8.26
N GLY A 71 -1.83 11.80 8.03
CA GLY A 71 -1.74 12.37 6.68
C GLY A 71 -0.58 11.77 5.90
N LEU A 72 -0.77 11.51 4.60
CA LEU A 72 0.28 10.98 3.73
C LEU A 72 1.25 12.09 3.29
N ASP A 73 2.11 12.49 4.22
CA ASP A 73 3.27 13.34 3.93
C ASP A 73 4.47 12.51 3.42
N THR A 74 5.61 13.17 3.19
CA THR A 74 6.84 12.49 2.73
C THR A 74 7.33 11.43 3.71
N ILE A 75 7.19 11.65 5.03
CA ILE A 75 7.68 10.70 6.05
C ILE A 75 6.80 9.45 6.05
N ASN A 76 5.48 9.65 5.99
CA ASN A 76 4.50 8.58 6.01
C ASN A 76 4.47 7.80 4.68
N LEU A 77 4.75 8.46 3.54
CA LEU A 77 4.98 7.76 2.27
C LEU A 77 6.20 6.83 2.34
N GLU A 78 7.30 7.24 3.00
CA GLU A 78 8.45 6.37 3.22
C GLU A 78 8.16 5.18 4.14
N LYS A 79 7.29 5.36 5.15
CA LYS A 79 6.81 4.23 5.97
C LYS A 79 5.97 3.26 5.14
N LEU A 80 5.00 3.78 4.38
CA LEU A 80 4.14 2.99 3.51
C LEU A 80 4.95 2.13 2.51
N LYS A 81 5.99 2.72 1.90
CA LYS A 81 6.95 2.00 1.03
C LYS A 81 7.63 0.84 1.74
N LYS A 82 8.14 1.07 2.96
CA LYS A 82 8.84 0.04 3.76
C LYS A 82 7.88 -1.05 4.21
N ASP A 83 6.66 -0.70 4.61
CA ASP A 83 5.66 -1.68 5.00
C ASP A 83 5.22 -2.56 3.84
N ALA A 84 4.99 -1.96 2.67
CA ALA A 84 4.68 -2.71 1.46
C ALA A 84 5.79 -3.72 1.11
N LEU A 85 7.06 -3.29 1.18
CA LEU A 85 8.21 -4.18 0.99
C LEU A 85 8.26 -5.31 2.04
N ARG A 86 8.07 -4.97 3.31
CA ARG A 86 8.07 -5.93 4.43
C ARG A 86 7.00 -6.99 4.26
N GLN A 87 5.78 -6.59 3.89
CA GLN A 87 4.68 -7.52 3.65
C GLN A 87 5.01 -8.56 2.58
N ILE A 88 5.62 -8.13 1.47
CA ILE A 88 6.02 -9.05 0.41
C ILE A 88 7.11 -10.01 0.89
N GLN A 89 8.11 -9.50 1.63
CA GLN A 89 9.18 -10.33 2.19
C GLN A 89 8.64 -11.37 3.18
N VAL A 90 7.68 -11.00 4.03
CA VAL A 90 7.01 -11.93 4.96
C VAL A 90 6.25 -13.00 4.16
N LYS A 91 5.42 -12.63 3.19
CA LYS A 91 4.71 -13.61 2.33
C LYS A 91 5.67 -14.56 1.63
N MET A 92 6.78 -14.07 1.07
CA MET A 92 7.79 -14.93 0.45
C MET A 92 8.47 -15.88 1.44
N SER A 93 8.69 -15.43 2.68
CA SER A 93 9.32 -16.24 3.72
C SER A 93 8.37 -17.34 4.21
N SER A 94 7.09 -17.03 4.39
CA SER A 94 6.06 -18.02 4.73
C SER A 94 5.91 -19.09 3.64
N THR A 95 5.86 -18.72 2.36
CA THR A 95 5.81 -19.72 1.27
C THR A 95 7.02 -20.66 1.26
N LYS A 96 8.22 -20.16 1.61
CA LYS A 96 9.40 -21.01 1.76
C LYS A 96 9.30 -21.96 2.96
N LEU A 97 8.70 -21.52 4.06
CA LEU A 97 8.48 -22.36 5.24
C LEU A 97 7.45 -23.47 4.95
N ASP A 98 6.34 -23.16 4.28
CA ASP A 98 5.35 -24.15 3.87
C ASP A 98 5.94 -25.22 2.93
N SER A 99 6.84 -24.80 2.03
CA SER A 99 7.54 -25.72 1.12
C SER A 99 8.51 -26.66 1.83
N ASN A 100 9.06 -26.27 2.98
CA ASN A 100 9.95 -27.12 3.79
C ASN A 100 9.17 -28.02 4.76
N ALA A 101 7.96 -27.62 5.18
CA ALA A 101 7.11 -28.45 6.05
C ALA A 101 6.57 -29.69 5.31
N ALA A 102 6.32 -29.58 4.00
CA ALA A 102 5.80 -30.68 3.18
C ALA A 102 6.78 -31.86 2.99
N PHE A 103 8.06 -31.73 3.34
CA PHE A 103 9.07 -32.78 3.21
C PHE A 103 9.47 -33.44 4.55
N SER A 104 8.77 -33.12 5.64
CA SER A 104 9.08 -33.63 6.99
C SER A 104 8.03 -34.59 7.57
N ALA A 105 7.15 -35.17 6.74
CA ALA A 105 6.14 -36.15 7.15
C ALA A 105 6.33 -37.50 6.44
#